data_AF-A0A437R7B9-F1
#
_entry.id   AF-A0A437R7B9-F1
#
_cell.length_a   1.000
_cell.length_b   1.000
_cell.length_c   1.000
_cell.angle_alpha   90.00
_cell.angle_beta   90.00
_cell.angle_gamma   90.00
#
_symmetry.space_group_name_H-M   'P 1'
#
loop_
_entity.id
_entity.type
_entity.pdbx_description
1 polymer ?
#
loop_
_entity_poly.entity_id
_entity_poly.type
_entity_poly.pdbx_seq_one_letter_code
_entity_poly.pdbx_strand_id
1 'polypeptide(L)'
;TLTGNERLANTAAVNVTSGSLTLGGTETVGTLALSGLLDGSGTLVASSYALDSGTVTANLGGGSLSSTGTSSLSGTAAADTLAVNGGTLTLAGADRLTAAPVTTLAATGTLALQGAQTLGSLAGTGNVTLGTFTLTTGSAGNSSFSGSIGGTGGLTKAGGSTFTLGGSQAYTGLTTVQAGTLLTSGANVLPDAGTVSVVNGATLSLGGNDSVATLTLGGTLAGASTLT
;
A
#
# COMPACT_ATOMS: atom_id res chain seq x y z
N THR A 1 10.32 -26.56 -10.35
CA THR A 1 9.24 -26.21 -11.29
C THR A 1 8.06 -27.15 -11.09
N LEU A 2 6.85 -26.61 -11.03
CA LEU A 2 5.57 -27.32 -10.99
C LEU A 2 4.82 -27.00 -12.29
N THR A 3 4.59 -27.97 -13.18
CA THR A 3 4.14 -27.70 -14.56
C THR A 3 2.62 -27.68 -14.75
N GLY A 4 1.85 -28.00 -13.71
CA GLY A 4 0.39 -28.06 -13.75
C GLY A 4 -0.21 -27.45 -12.50
N ASN A 5 -1.52 -27.66 -12.28
CA ASN A 5 -2.20 -27.23 -11.07
C ASN A 5 -2.12 -28.29 -9.97
N GLU A 6 -2.28 -27.86 -8.72
CA GLU A 6 -2.49 -28.71 -7.54
C GLU A 6 -1.47 -29.87 -7.43
N ARG A 7 -0.19 -29.53 -7.65
CA ARG A 7 0.95 -30.44 -7.45
C ARG A 7 1.38 -30.50 -6.00
N LEU A 8 1.02 -29.51 -5.19
CA LEU A 8 1.25 -29.44 -3.76
C LEU A 8 -0.03 -29.79 -2.98
N ALA A 9 0.13 -30.27 -1.75
CA ALA A 9 -1.00 -30.51 -0.87
C ALA A 9 -1.58 -29.18 -0.35
N ASN A 10 -2.90 -29.10 -0.27
CA ASN A 10 -3.62 -27.86 0.11
C ASN A 10 -3.33 -27.38 1.53
N THR A 11 -2.73 -28.23 2.38
CA THR A 11 -2.29 -27.88 3.74
C THR A 11 -0.77 -27.73 3.85
N ALA A 12 -0.03 -27.79 2.74
CA ALA A 12 1.42 -27.75 2.76
C ALA A 12 1.94 -26.41 3.30
N ALA A 13 2.98 -26.48 4.13
CA ALA A 13 3.81 -25.33 4.46
C ALA A 13 4.98 -25.28 3.46
N VAL A 14 4.92 -24.35 2.50
CA VAL A 14 5.96 -24.20 1.48
C VAL A 14 7.02 -23.23 1.98
N ASN A 15 8.25 -23.71 2.11
CA ASN A 15 9.41 -22.91 2.51
C ASN A 15 10.41 -22.86 1.35
N VAL A 16 10.64 -21.67 0.79
CA VAL A 16 11.65 -21.42 -0.25
C VAL A 16 12.68 -20.47 0.35
N THR A 17 13.63 -21.03 1.09
CA THR A 17 14.66 -20.26 1.82
C THR A 17 15.78 -19.76 0.92
N SER A 18 15.96 -20.39 -0.24
CA SER A 18 16.89 -20.02 -1.31
C SER A 18 16.44 -20.66 -2.62
N GLY A 19 17.06 -20.26 -3.74
CA GLY A 19 16.72 -20.80 -5.06
C GLY A 19 15.36 -20.33 -5.56
N SER A 20 14.75 -21.11 -6.47
CA SER A 20 13.50 -20.75 -7.14
C SER A 20 12.46 -21.88 -7.10
N LEU A 21 11.21 -21.52 -6.80
CA LEU A 21 10.03 -22.33 -7.07
C LEU A 21 9.28 -21.71 -8.27
N THR A 22 9.34 -22.36 -9.43
CA THR A 22 8.58 -21.93 -10.61
C THR A 22 7.22 -22.61 -10.70
N LEU A 23 6.15 -21.83 -10.82
CA LEU A 23 4.76 -22.26 -10.98
C LEU A 23 4.31 -22.13 -12.44
N GLY A 24 3.90 -23.24 -13.04
CA GLY A 24 3.25 -23.31 -14.34
C GLY A 24 1.72 -23.26 -14.27
N GLY A 25 1.15 -23.47 -13.08
CA GLY A 25 -0.30 -23.50 -12.83
C GLY A 25 -0.66 -22.92 -11.47
N THR A 26 -1.93 -23.05 -11.09
CA THR A 26 -2.42 -22.65 -9.77
C THR A 26 -2.12 -23.73 -8.74
N GLU A 27 -1.54 -23.34 -7.62
CA GLU A 27 -1.22 -24.22 -6.50
C GLU A 27 -1.89 -23.71 -5.24
N THR A 28 -2.72 -24.54 -4.60
CA THR A 28 -3.28 -24.25 -3.27
C THR A 28 -2.41 -24.87 -2.19
N VAL A 29 -2.02 -24.08 -1.18
CA VAL A 29 -1.20 -24.53 -0.05
C VAL A 29 -1.69 -23.90 1.25
N GLY A 30 -1.19 -24.36 2.39
CA GLY A 30 -1.51 -23.76 3.69
C GLY A 30 -0.85 -22.38 3.83
N THR A 31 0.47 -22.35 3.66
CA THR A 31 1.30 -21.15 3.87
C THR A 31 2.48 -21.12 2.90
N LEU A 32 3.00 -19.92 2.62
CA LEU A 32 4.30 -19.69 1.98
C LEU A 32 5.22 -18.90 2.93
N ALA A 33 6.44 -19.38 3.14
CA ALA A 33 7.57 -18.57 3.60
C ALA A 33 8.64 -18.49 2.50
N LEU A 34 9.01 -17.28 2.11
CA LEU A 34 9.84 -17.03 0.93
C LEU A 34 10.99 -16.06 1.24
N SER A 35 12.21 -16.55 1.11
CA SER A 35 13.45 -15.75 1.04
C SER A 35 14.18 -15.92 -0.29
N GLY A 36 13.79 -16.91 -1.10
CA GLY A 36 14.25 -17.10 -2.48
C GLY A 36 13.33 -16.42 -3.51
N LEU A 37 13.14 -17.10 -4.64
CA LEU A 37 12.32 -16.66 -5.77
C LEU A 37 11.07 -17.54 -5.91
N LEU A 38 9.88 -16.92 -6.04
CA LEU A 38 8.67 -17.55 -6.54
C LEU A 38 8.41 -17.04 -7.97
N ASP A 39 8.52 -17.92 -8.96
CA ASP A 39 8.54 -17.56 -10.37
C ASP A 39 7.48 -18.29 -11.20
N GLY A 40 7.34 -17.92 -12.47
CA GLY A 40 6.44 -18.53 -13.42
C GLY A 40 5.13 -17.76 -13.58
N SER A 41 4.26 -18.27 -14.45
CA SER A 41 2.98 -17.65 -14.81
C SER A 41 1.83 -18.06 -13.89
N GLY A 42 2.05 -19.02 -12.99
CA GLY A 42 1.04 -19.57 -12.09
C GLY A 42 0.65 -18.65 -10.93
N THR A 43 -0.27 -19.14 -10.11
CA THR A 43 -0.75 -18.46 -8.90
C THR A 43 -0.59 -19.38 -7.71
N LEU A 44 0.05 -18.91 -6.63
CA LEU A 44 0.05 -19.61 -5.35
C LEU A 44 -1.08 -19.08 -4.48
N VAL A 45 -2.07 -19.91 -4.14
CA VAL A 45 -3.14 -19.59 -3.20
C VAL A 45 -2.77 -20.14 -1.83
N ALA A 46 -2.74 -19.28 -0.81
CA ALA A 46 -2.41 -19.67 0.56
C ALA A 46 -3.19 -18.83 1.56
N SER A 47 -3.30 -19.30 2.80
CA SER A 47 -3.87 -18.48 3.88
C SER A 47 -2.94 -17.33 4.27
N SER A 48 -1.63 -17.55 4.15
CA SER A 48 -0.60 -16.55 4.45
C SER A 48 0.64 -16.69 3.58
N TYR A 49 1.25 -15.54 3.31
CA TYR A 49 2.51 -15.37 2.61
C TYR A 49 3.44 -14.53 3.49
N ALA A 50 4.61 -15.07 3.82
CA ALA A 50 5.67 -14.36 4.52
C ALA A 50 6.86 -14.19 3.57
N LEU A 51 7.13 -12.95 3.17
CA LEU A 51 8.29 -12.60 2.37
C LEU A 51 9.39 -12.08 3.30
N ASP A 52 10.54 -12.74 3.31
CA ASP A 52 11.71 -12.29 4.04
C ASP A 52 12.90 -12.15 3.09
N SER A 53 13.01 -10.98 2.48
CA SER A 53 13.89 -10.71 1.33
C SER A 53 13.59 -11.57 0.10
N GLY A 54 12.35 -12.05 -0.02
CA GLY A 54 11.89 -12.87 -1.14
C GLY A 54 11.54 -12.05 -2.39
N THR A 55 11.71 -12.66 -3.56
CA THR A 55 11.25 -12.10 -4.85
C THR A 55 10.09 -12.90 -5.39
N VAL A 56 9.02 -12.23 -5.79
CA VAL A 56 7.82 -12.84 -6.35
C VAL A 56 7.56 -12.30 -7.76
N THR A 57 7.79 -13.12 -8.77
CA THR A 57 7.43 -12.83 -10.17
C THR A 57 6.17 -13.57 -10.62
N ALA A 58 5.81 -14.67 -9.95
CA ALA A 58 4.50 -15.32 -10.09
C ALA A 58 3.38 -14.57 -9.36
N ASN A 59 2.15 -15.04 -9.47
CA ASN A 59 1.02 -14.43 -8.77
C ASN A 59 0.78 -15.06 -7.39
N LEU A 60 0.25 -14.27 -6.47
CA LEU A 60 -0.29 -14.70 -5.18
C LEU A 60 -1.81 -14.53 -5.18
N GLY A 61 -2.51 -15.48 -4.60
CA GLY A 61 -3.95 -15.42 -4.36
C GLY A 61 -4.34 -14.48 -3.22
N GLY A 62 -5.56 -14.71 -2.69
CA GLY A 62 -6.05 -14.06 -1.47
C GLY A 62 -5.32 -14.53 -0.22
N GLY A 63 -5.65 -13.95 0.94
CA GLY A 63 -4.99 -14.22 2.22
C GLY A 63 -4.13 -13.06 2.74
N SER A 64 -3.31 -13.35 3.74
CA SER A 64 -2.48 -12.33 4.40
C SER A 64 -1.06 -12.30 3.83
N LEU A 65 -0.61 -11.14 3.36
CA LEU A 65 0.77 -10.93 2.91
C LEU A 65 1.54 -10.14 3.98
N SER A 66 2.66 -10.70 4.45
CA SER A 66 3.60 -10.01 5.31
C SER A 66 4.97 -9.93 4.66
N SER A 67 5.68 -8.83 4.89
CA SER A 67 7.03 -8.61 4.37
C SER A 67 7.98 -8.12 5.46
N THR A 68 9.16 -8.71 5.47
CA THR A 68 10.38 -8.26 6.15
C THR A 68 11.54 -8.24 5.15
N GLY A 69 12.68 -7.68 5.57
CA GLY A 69 13.87 -7.61 4.72
C GLY A 69 13.64 -6.79 3.45
N THR A 70 14.35 -7.12 2.37
CA THR A 70 14.22 -6.42 1.07
C THR A 70 13.48 -7.30 0.07
N SER A 71 12.16 -7.27 0.10
CA SER A 71 11.30 -8.10 -0.76
C SER A 71 10.82 -7.35 -1.99
N SER A 72 10.52 -8.08 -3.07
CA SER A 72 9.99 -7.51 -4.32
C SER A 72 8.81 -8.32 -4.84
N LEU A 73 7.73 -7.63 -5.21
CA LEU A 73 6.53 -8.19 -5.82
C LEU A 73 6.36 -7.62 -7.24
N SER A 74 6.74 -8.42 -8.23
CA SER A 74 6.55 -8.14 -9.66
C SER A 74 5.30 -8.79 -10.21
N GLY A 75 4.90 -9.96 -9.71
CA GLY A 75 3.59 -10.55 -10.01
C GLY A 75 2.46 -9.89 -9.23
N THR A 76 1.22 -10.27 -9.51
CA THR A 76 0.05 -9.73 -8.78
C THR A 76 -0.19 -10.48 -7.49
N ALA A 77 -0.80 -9.85 -6.50
CA ALA A 77 -1.26 -10.44 -5.26
C ALA A 77 -2.68 -9.97 -4.95
N ALA A 78 -3.60 -10.92 -4.83
CA ALA A 78 -4.98 -10.64 -4.42
C ALA A 78 -5.15 -10.61 -2.88
N ALA A 79 -4.07 -10.31 -2.15
CA ALA A 79 -4.04 -10.34 -0.68
C ALA A 79 -5.08 -9.40 -0.05
N ASP A 80 -5.76 -9.89 0.98
CA ASP A 80 -6.79 -9.14 1.73
C ASP A 80 -6.15 -8.14 2.70
N THR A 81 -4.97 -8.49 3.22
CA THR A 81 -4.19 -7.67 4.14
C THR A 81 -2.73 -7.64 3.72
N LEU A 82 -2.07 -6.50 3.94
CA LEU A 82 -0.62 -6.34 3.79
C LEU A 82 -0.01 -5.77 5.07
N ALA A 83 1.02 -6.43 5.59
CA ALA A 83 1.84 -5.91 6.68
C ALA A 83 3.31 -5.83 6.25
N VAL A 84 3.88 -4.62 6.21
CA VAL A 84 5.33 -4.43 6.05
C VAL A 84 5.93 -4.24 7.44
N ASN A 85 6.41 -5.35 8.00
CA ASN A 85 6.86 -5.43 9.39
C ASN A 85 8.28 -4.86 9.60
N GLY A 86 9.02 -4.68 8.51
CA GLY A 86 10.33 -4.05 8.50
C GLY A 86 10.99 -4.14 7.13
N GLY A 87 12.04 -3.36 6.90
CA GLY A 87 12.75 -3.34 5.61
C GLY A 87 11.89 -2.69 4.51
N THR A 88 12.03 -3.17 3.28
CA THR A 88 11.35 -2.60 2.11
C THR A 88 10.62 -3.69 1.33
N LEU A 89 9.32 -3.48 1.10
CA LEU A 89 8.57 -4.19 0.07
C LEU A 89 8.47 -3.29 -1.17
N THR A 90 9.04 -3.73 -2.29
CA THR A 90 8.90 -3.04 -3.58
C THR A 90 7.75 -3.64 -4.37
N LEU A 91 6.78 -2.82 -4.77
CA LEU A 91 5.77 -3.16 -5.76
C LEU A 91 6.31 -2.80 -7.14
N ALA A 92 6.82 -3.80 -7.86
CA ALA A 92 7.59 -3.63 -9.10
C ALA A 92 6.69 -3.43 -10.34
N GLY A 93 5.64 -2.60 -10.20
CA GLY A 93 4.72 -2.24 -11.27
C GLY A 93 3.43 -1.64 -10.73
N ALA A 94 2.51 -1.26 -11.62
CA ALA A 94 1.19 -0.80 -11.22
C ALA A 94 0.29 -1.98 -10.80
N ASP A 95 -0.65 -1.74 -9.91
CA ASP A 95 -1.71 -2.70 -9.54
C ASP A 95 -1.17 -4.08 -9.15
N ARG A 96 -0.04 -4.12 -8.42
CA ARG A 96 0.50 -5.38 -7.89
C ARG A 96 -0.42 -5.95 -6.81
N LEU A 97 -1.05 -5.11 -5.99
CA LEU A 97 -2.02 -5.53 -4.98
C LEU A 97 -3.44 -5.34 -5.54
N THR A 98 -4.06 -6.41 -6.04
CA THR A 98 -5.29 -6.32 -6.85
C THR A 98 -6.57 -6.29 -6.03
N ALA A 99 -6.52 -6.78 -4.78
CA ALA A 99 -7.66 -6.78 -3.86
C ALA A 99 -7.76 -5.52 -2.99
N ALA A 100 -6.89 -4.52 -3.20
CA ALA A 100 -6.81 -3.31 -2.38
C ALA A 100 -6.74 -3.64 -0.86
N PRO A 101 -5.63 -4.23 -0.38
CA PRO A 101 -5.53 -4.73 0.98
C PRO A 101 -5.67 -3.64 2.04
N VAL A 102 -6.16 -4.03 3.22
CA VAL A 102 -5.93 -3.29 4.46
C VAL A 102 -4.44 -3.36 4.77
N THR A 103 -3.75 -2.21 4.77
CA THR A 103 -2.29 -2.14 4.82
C THR A 103 -1.78 -1.50 6.10
N THR A 104 -0.84 -2.15 6.78
CA THR A 104 -0.12 -1.61 7.94
C THR A 104 1.38 -1.58 7.69
N LEU A 105 2.02 -0.43 7.94
CA LEU A 105 3.47 -0.27 7.87
C LEU A 105 4.05 -0.06 9.28
N ALA A 106 4.90 -0.98 9.72
CA ALA A 106 5.65 -0.82 10.97
C ALA A 106 6.67 0.31 10.84
N ALA A 107 7.20 0.81 11.97
CA ALA A 107 8.10 1.97 12.00
C ALA A 107 9.33 1.85 11.08
N THR A 108 9.86 0.64 10.91
CA THR A 108 11.02 0.36 10.03
C THR A 108 10.61 -0.22 8.68
N GLY A 109 9.31 -0.32 8.40
CA GLY A 109 8.75 -0.83 7.17
C GLY A 109 8.61 0.27 6.12
N THR A 110 8.97 -0.05 4.88
CA THR A 110 8.86 0.82 3.72
C THR A 110 8.09 0.13 2.61
N LEU A 111 7.06 0.80 2.09
CA LEU A 111 6.38 0.39 0.86
C LEU A 111 6.89 1.25 -0.30
N ALA A 112 7.55 0.63 -1.28
CA ALA A 112 8.11 1.32 -2.43
C ALA A 112 7.30 1.04 -3.70
N LEU A 113 6.86 2.09 -4.39
CA LEU A 113 6.06 2.00 -5.61
C LEU A 113 6.92 2.19 -6.85
N GLN A 114 6.83 1.23 -7.78
CA GLN A 114 7.33 1.34 -9.16
C GLN A 114 6.16 1.42 -10.17
N GLY A 115 4.96 1.74 -9.67
CA GLY A 115 3.74 1.96 -10.43
C GLY A 115 2.63 2.47 -9.52
N ALA A 116 1.53 2.96 -10.10
CA ALA A 116 0.36 3.39 -9.33
C ALA A 116 -0.25 2.19 -8.57
N GLN A 117 -0.74 2.44 -7.36
CA GLN A 117 -1.30 1.39 -6.52
C GLN A 117 -2.52 1.89 -5.75
N THR A 118 -3.51 1.01 -5.60
CA THR A 118 -4.66 1.21 -4.71
C THR A 118 -4.57 0.29 -3.50
N LEU A 119 -4.76 0.85 -2.31
CA LEU A 119 -4.91 0.13 -1.05
C LEU A 119 -6.33 0.32 -0.52
N GLY A 120 -6.81 -0.63 0.27
CA GLY A 120 -8.08 -0.49 0.95
C GLY A 120 -7.97 0.59 2.03
N SER A 121 -6.97 0.44 2.88
CA SER A 121 -6.61 1.45 3.88
C SER A 121 -5.11 1.41 4.13
N LEU A 122 -4.58 2.51 4.68
CA LEU A 122 -3.18 2.64 5.08
C LEU A 122 -3.11 3.07 6.55
N ALA A 123 -2.33 2.35 7.34
CA ALA A 123 -2.10 2.65 8.75
C ALA A 123 -0.64 2.39 9.17
N GLY A 124 -0.28 2.93 10.33
CA GLY A 124 1.03 2.73 10.96
C GLY A 124 1.96 3.93 10.88
N THR A 125 3.25 3.68 11.08
CA THR A 125 4.30 4.71 11.31
C THR A 125 5.51 4.55 10.39
N GLY A 126 5.45 3.64 9.43
CA GLY A 126 6.52 3.40 8.46
C GLY A 126 6.61 4.46 7.34
N ASN A 127 7.12 4.04 6.19
CA ASN A 127 7.38 4.94 5.07
C ASN A 127 6.71 4.45 3.78
N VAL A 128 6.28 5.39 2.94
CA VAL A 128 5.89 5.13 1.55
C VAL A 128 6.78 5.94 0.63
N THR A 129 7.42 5.28 -0.35
CA THR A 129 8.16 5.96 -1.41
C THR A 129 7.37 5.85 -2.72
N LEU A 130 6.79 6.97 -3.17
CA LEU A 130 5.88 7.01 -4.32
C LEU A 130 6.59 6.94 -5.67
N GLY A 131 7.88 7.28 -5.76
CA GLY A 131 8.50 7.58 -7.05
C GLY A 131 7.77 8.76 -7.72
N THR A 132 7.28 8.57 -8.94
CA THR A 132 6.41 9.52 -9.67
C THR A 132 4.93 9.11 -9.64
N PHE A 133 4.57 8.06 -8.88
CA PHE A 133 3.29 7.38 -8.99
C PHE A 133 2.26 7.86 -7.98
N THR A 134 0.99 7.60 -8.26
CA THR A 134 -0.10 7.92 -7.33
C THR A 134 -0.43 6.71 -6.45
N LEU A 135 -0.52 6.94 -5.14
CA LEU A 135 -1.10 6.00 -4.19
C LEU A 135 -2.56 6.39 -3.92
N THR A 136 -3.48 5.44 -4.08
CA THR A 136 -4.89 5.59 -3.69
C THR A 136 -5.19 4.79 -2.43
N THR A 137 -5.92 5.36 -1.47
CA THR A 137 -6.31 4.67 -0.22
C THR A 137 -7.62 5.20 0.36
N GLY A 138 -8.22 4.46 1.30
CA GLY A 138 -9.34 4.92 2.14
C GLY A 138 -10.71 4.29 1.84
N SER A 139 -10.76 3.24 1.01
CA SER A 139 -11.99 2.49 0.71
C SER A 139 -12.36 1.45 1.79
N ALA A 140 -11.43 0.99 2.62
CA ALA A 140 -11.61 -0.06 3.61
C ALA A 140 -11.64 0.48 5.05
N GLY A 141 -12.68 1.24 5.39
CA GLY A 141 -12.89 1.78 6.73
C GLY A 141 -11.96 2.95 7.11
N ASN A 142 -12.10 3.44 8.35
CA ASN A 142 -11.26 4.52 8.85
C ASN A 142 -9.84 4.02 9.12
N SER A 143 -8.83 4.84 8.82
CA SER A 143 -7.44 4.50 9.12
C SER A 143 -6.60 5.72 9.47
N SER A 144 -5.46 5.49 10.14
CA SER A 144 -4.54 6.54 10.57
C SER A 144 -3.10 6.16 10.24
N PHE A 145 -2.43 7.02 9.46
CA PHE A 145 -1.04 6.87 9.09
C PHE A 145 -0.23 8.06 9.63
N SER A 146 0.62 7.76 10.61
CA SER A 146 1.51 8.74 11.25
C SER A 146 2.95 8.66 10.73
N GLY A 147 3.17 7.84 9.69
CA GLY A 147 4.44 7.73 8.99
C GLY A 147 4.65 8.81 7.93
N SER A 148 5.68 8.62 7.11
CA SER A 148 6.03 9.55 6.03
C SER A 148 5.71 8.98 4.63
N ILE A 149 5.25 9.84 3.74
CA ILE A 149 5.04 9.57 2.32
C ILE A 149 5.92 10.57 1.57
N GLY A 150 6.81 10.08 0.71
CA GLY A 150 7.74 10.89 -0.06
C GLY A 150 7.78 10.53 -1.54
N GLY A 151 8.36 11.42 -2.35
CA GLY A 151 8.48 11.24 -3.80
C GLY A 151 7.84 12.39 -4.59
N THR A 152 7.89 12.32 -5.91
CA THR A 152 7.26 13.31 -6.79
C THR A 152 5.83 12.95 -7.18
N GLY A 153 5.42 11.72 -6.86
CA GLY A 153 4.06 11.24 -7.00
C GLY A 153 3.05 11.89 -6.05
N GLY A 154 1.79 11.48 -6.17
CA GLY A 154 0.67 12.06 -5.45
C GLY A 154 -0.09 11.07 -4.55
N LEU A 155 -1.04 11.61 -3.80
CA LEU A 155 -1.92 10.88 -2.91
C LEU A 155 -3.38 11.09 -3.32
N THR A 156 -4.14 10.00 -3.43
CA THR A 156 -5.60 10.06 -3.62
C THR A 156 -6.30 9.41 -2.43
N LYS A 157 -7.10 10.21 -1.71
CA LYS A 157 -8.06 9.71 -0.73
C LYS A 157 -9.37 9.38 -1.44
N ALA A 158 -9.72 8.11 -1.48
CA ALA A 158 -10.97 7.58 -2.03
C ALA A 158 -11.81 6.90 -0.94
N GLY A 159 -13.03 6.47 -1.27
CA GLY A 159 -13.95 5.81 -0.35
C GLY A 159 -14.61 6.74 0.68
N GLY A 160 -15.72 6.31 1.27
CA GLY A 160 -16.53 7.13 2.18
C GLY A 160 -15.93 7.35 3.58
N SER A 161 -14.86 6.64 3.93
CA SER A 161 -14.26 6.66 5.26
C SER A 161 -13.39 7.89 5.52
N THR A 162 -12.89 8.02 6.75
CA THR A 162 -11.85 8.99 7.13
C THR A 162 -10.47 8.37 7.03
N PHE A 163 -9.55 9.03 6.33
CA PHE A 163 -8.12 8.73 6.39
C PHE A 163 -7.41 9.86 7.13
N THR A 164 -6.78 9.52 8.26
CA THR A 164 -6.03 10.47 9.09
C THR A 164 -4.55 10.43 8.73
N LEU A 165 -3.98 11.56 8.33
CA LEU A 165 -2.55 11.78 8.21
C LEU A 165 -2.04 12.44 9.50
N GLY A 166 -1.07 11.81 10.15
CA GLY A 166 -0.44 12.36 11.36
C GLY A 166 1.06 12.64 11.26
N GLY A 167 1.73 12.12 10.23
CA GLY A 167 3.12 12.48 9.93
C GLY A 167 3.19 13.64 8.94
N SER A 168 4.26 14.43 9.02
CA SER A 168 4.56 15.47 8.02
C SER A 168 4.94 14.79 6.69
N GLN A 169 4.22 15.12 5.64
CA GLN A 169 4.38 14.48 4.34
C GLN A 169 5.36 15.23 3.44
N ALA A 170 6.15 14.48 2.67
CA ALA A 170 7.25 15.02 1.88
C ALA A 170 7.11 14.71 0.37
N TYR A 171 5.94 14.26 -0.07
CA TYR A 171 5.65 14.12 -1.50
C TYR A 171 5.32 15.48 -2.13
N THR A 172 5.64 15.65 -3.41
CA THR A 172 5.42 16.93 -4.11
C THR A 172 4.29 16.89 -5.13
N GLY A 173 3.74 15.70 -5.43
CA GLY A 173 2.61 15.57 -6.34
C GLY A 173 1.27 15.97 -5.70
N LEU A 174 0.23 15.90 -6.51
CA LEU A 174 -1.14 16.29 -6.14
C LEU A 174 -1.71 15.44 -5.00
N THR A 175 -2.33 16.10 -4.02
CA THR A 175 -3.25 15.48 -3.08
C THR A 175 -4.68 15.64 -3.59
N THR A 176 -5.37 14.52 -3.85
CA THR A 176 -6.78 14.55 -4.24
C THR A 176 -7.64 13.91 -3.16
N VAL A 177 -8.62 14.65 -2.64
CA VAL A 177 -9.69 14.10 -1.81
C VAL A 177 -10.89 13.85 -2.70
N GLN A 178 -11.02 12.61 -3.19
CA GLN A 178 -12.09 12.22 -4.11
C GLN A 178 -13.39 11.87 -3.40
N ALA A 179 -13.31 11.28 -2.20
CA ALA A 179 -14.48 10.93 -1.39
C ALA A 179 -14.12 10.80 0.10
N GLY A 180 -15.14 10.89 0.95
CA GLY A 180 -15.01 10.79 2.40
C GLY A 180 -14.19 11.96 2.96
N THR A 181 -13.40 11.68 3.99
CA THR A 181 -12.61 12.71 4.69
C THR A 181 -11.12 12.40 4.65
N LEU A 182 -10.31 13.37 4.25
CA LEU A 182 -8.89 13.43 4.58
C LEU A 182 -8.74 14.32 5.82
N LEU A 183 -8.23 13.76 6.92
CA LEU A 183 -8.03 14.48 8.18
C LEU A 183 -6.53 14.66 8.43
N THR A 184 -6.06 15.88 8.69
CA THR A 184 -4.74 16.09 9.29
C THR A 184 -4.86 16.05 10.81
N SER A 185 -3.99 15.33 11.52
CA SER A 185 -4.09 15.21 12.99
C SER A 185 -3.45 16.36 13.76
N GLY A 186 -2.81 17.30 13.06
CA GLY A 186 -2.03 18.40 13.63
C GLY A 186 -1.58 19.37 12.56
N ALA A 187 -0.61 20.23 12.89
CA ALA A 187 -0.07 21.24 11.98
C ALA A 187 1.05 20.69 11.09
N ASN A 188 1.26 21.32 9.93
CA ASN A 188 2.34 21.02 8.97
C ASN A 188 2.39 19.53 8.54
N VAL A 189 1.21 18.96 8.33
CA VAL A 189 1.00 17.58 7.89
C VAL A 189 1.03 17.50 6.36
N LEU A 190 0.33 18.40 5.67
CA LEU A 190 0.33 18.44 4.20
C LEU A 190 1.64 19.04 3.68
N PRO A 191 2.08 18.69 2.45
CA PRO A 191 3.25 19.33 1.86
C PRO A 191 2.97 20.79 1.51
N ASP A 192 3.76 21.72 2.07
CA ASP A 192 3.60 23.17 1.86
C ASP A 192 3.63 23.59 0.39
N ALA A 193 4.50 22.96 -0.41
CA ALA A 193 4.60 23.21 -1.85
C ALA A 193 3.58 22.40 -2.68
N GLY A 194 2.74 21.60 -2.02
CA GLY A 194 1.79 20.70 -2.65
C GLY A 194 0.56 21.40 -3.21
N THR A 195 -0.07 20.76 -4.19
CA THR A 195 -1.41 21.13 -4.65
C THR A 195 -2.43 20.21 -4.01
N VAL A 196 -3.58 20.76 -3.60
CA VAL A 196 -4.69 19.99 -3.05
C VAL A 196 -5.95 20.23 -3.88
N SER A 197 -6.64 19.15 -4.23
CA SER A 197 -7.96 19.18 -4.86
C SER A 197 -8.96 18.42 -4.00
N VAL A 198 -10.04 19.09 -3.57
CA VAL A 198 -11.13 18.48 -2.82
C VAL A 198 -12.37 18.45 -3.72
N VAL A 199 -12.79 17.25 -4.12
CA VAL A 199 -13.92 17.05 -5.04
C VAL A 199 -15.25 17.30 -4.30
N ASN A 200 -16.31 17.64 -5.05
CA ASN A 200 -17.66 17.81 -4.51
C ASN A 200 -18.09 16.58 -3.68
N GLY A 201 -18.64 16.82 -2.49
CA GLY A 201 -19.05 15.79 -1.54
C GLY A 201 -17.91 15.18 -0.69
N ALA A 202 -16.65 15.53 -0.97
CA ALA A 202 -15.51 15.14 -0.14
C ALA A 202 -15.14 16.25 0.87
N THR A 203 -14.39 15.88 1.92
CA THR A 203 -13.97 16.80 2.98
C THR A 203 -12.46 16.74 3.20
N LEU A 204 -11.80 17.89 3.19
CA LEU A 204 -10.51 18.08 3.86
C LEU A 204 -10.79 18.66 5.25
N SER A 205 -10.40 17.95 6.31
CA SER A 205 -10.54 18.40 7.69
C SER A 205 -9.16 18.67 8.28
N LEU A 206 -8.98 19.84 8.89
CA LEU A 206 -7.73 20.23 9.52
C LEU A 206 -7.80 20.05 11.04
N GLY A 207 -6.87 19.27 11.59
CA GLY A 207 -6.65 19.14 13.03
C GLY A 207 -5.60 20.12 13.59
N GLY A 208 -4.89 20.82 12.72
CA GLY A 208 -3.97 21.92 13.03
C GLY A 208 -3.76 22.81 11.80
N ASN A 209 -2.97 23.87 11.93
CA ASN A 209 -2.72 24.78 10.82
C ASN A 209 -1.82 24.10 9.77
N ASP A 210 -2.20 24.21 8.50
CA ASP A 210 -1.46 23.64 7.38
C ASP A 210 -1.24 24.72 6.31
N SER A 211 -0.26 24.50 5.42
CA SER A 211 -0.06 25.33 4.24
C SER A 211 0.01 24.47 2.98
N VAL A 212 -0.47 25.02 1.86
CA VAL A 212 -0.40 24.39 0.54
C VAL A 212 -0.19 25.46 -0.52
N ALA A 213 0.49 25.13 -1.62
CA ALA A 213 0.73 26.08 -2.69
C ALA A 213 -0.56 26.48 -3.41
N THR A 214 -1.45 25.51 -3.63
CA THR A 214 -2.76 25.76 -4.25
C THR A 214 -3.83 24.84 -3.68
N LEU A 215 -5.05 25.38 -3.51
CA LEU A 215 -6.25 24.63 -3.15
C LEU A 215 -7.32 24.81 -4.23
N THR A 216 -7.74 23.70 -4.84
CA THR A 216 -8.98 23.64 -5.63
C THR A 216 -10.07 23.04 -4.75
N LEU A 217 -11.05 23.86 -4.34
CA LEU A 217 -12.10 23.44 -3.41
C LEU A 217 -13.45 23.32 -4.12
N GLY A 218 -13.83 22.11 -4.50
CA GLY A 218 -15.19 21.76 -4.93
C GLY A 218 -16.05 21.14 -3.82
N GLY A 219 -15.43 20.57 -2.78
CA GLY A 219 -16.07 20.00 -1.60
C GLY A 219 -15.98 20.90 -0.36
N THR A 220 -15.80 20.29 0.81
CA THR A 220 -15.78 20.98 2.11
C THR A 220 -14.35 21.09 2.66
N LEU A 221 -13.99 22.28 3.15
CA LEU A 221 -12.88 22.48 4.09
C LEU A 221 -13.47 22.58 5.50
N ALA A 222 -13.01 21.74 6.42
CA ALA A 222 -13.53 21.64 7.79
C ALA A 222 -12.39 21.73 8.82
N GLY A 223 -12.77 21.88 10.10
CA GLY A 223 -11.84 22.09 11.21
C GLY A 223 -11.86 23.54 11.72
N ALA A 224 -11.31 23.77 12.92
CA ALA A 224 -11.18 25.11 13.49
C ALA A 224 -9.82 25.78 13.18
N SER A 225 -9.01 25.12 12.34
CA SER A 225 -7.65 25.52 11.98
C SER A 225 -7.60 26.26 10.65
N THR A 226 -6.46 26.91 10.38
CA THR A 226 -6.24 27.68 9.15
C THR A 226 -5.50 26.85 8.10
N LEU A 227 -5.95 26.93 6.85
CA LEU A 227 -5.18 26.53 5.67
C LEU A 227 -4.67 27.79 4.98
N THR A 228 -3.34 27.95 4.85
CA THR A 228 -2.72 29.11 4.18
C THR A 228 -2.08 28.77 2.85
#